data_AF-A0A8T5S0S8-F1
#
_entry.id   AF-A0A8T5S0S8-F1
#
_cell.length_a   1.000
_cell.length_b   1.000
_cell.length_c   1.000
_cell.angle_alpha   90.00
_cell.angle_beta   90.00
_cell.angle_gamma   90.00
#
_symmetry.space_group_name_H-M   'P 1'
#
loop_
_entity.id
_entity.type
_entity.pdbx_description
1 polymer ?
#
loop_
_entity_poly.entity_id
_entity_poly.type
_entity_poly.pdbx_seq_one_letter_code
_entity_poly.pdbx_strand_id
1 'polypeptide(L)' 'MLRIRVRACIKCRESAIFYPNYPGNQNLIRVYEINHKEYTLITLDIDEVKDQNKNFKGQEL' A
#
# COMPACT_ATOMS: atom_id res chain seq x y z
N MET A 1 -2.30 -8.57 -17.82
CA MET A 1 -2.83 -7.92 -16.60
C MET A 1 -1.67 -7.29 -15.86
N LEU A 2 -1.71 -5.97 -15.66
CA LEU A 2 -0.79 -5.28 -14.76
C LEU A 2 -1.12 -5.75 -13.34
N ARG A 3 -0.22 -6.53 -12.72
CA ARG A 3 -0.38 -6.97 -11.32
C ARG A 3 -0.11 -5.78 -10.42
N ILE A 4 -1.16 -5.08 -10.00
CA ILE A 4 -1.08 -3.98 -9.06
C ILE A 4 -0.88 -4.58 -7.68
N ARG A 5 0.20 -4.19 -7.00
CA ARG A 5 0.51 -4.66 -5.66
C ARG A 5 0.09 -3.61 -4.65
N VAL A 6 -0.46 -4.06 -3.54
CA VAL A 6 -0.90 -3.19 -2.46
C VAL A 6 -0.19 -3.60 -1.20
N ARG A 7 0.38 -2.65 -0.46
CA ARG A 7 0.88 -2.90 0.90
C ARG A 7 -0.15 -2.41 1.89
N ALA A 8 -0.77 -3.32 2.61
CA ALA A 8 -1.76 -3.03 3.63
C ALA A 8 -1.14 -3.14 5.03
N CYS A 9 -1.57 -2.25 5.93
CA CYS A 9 -1.28 -2.31 7.35
C CYS A 9 -2.49 -2.90 8.08
N ILE A 10 -2.28 -4.02 8.76
CA ILE A 10 -3.36 -4.71 9.48
C ILE A 10 -3.89 -3.85 10.65
N LYS A 11 -3.01 -3.09 11.31
CA LYS A 11 -3.38 -2.29 12.49
C LYS A 11 -4.10 -0.99 12.13
N CYS A 12 -3.64 -0.27 11.11
CA CYS A 12 -4.24 0.99 10.67
C CYS A 12 -5.47 0.81 9.79
N ARG A 13 -5.62 -0.38 9.20
CA ARG A 13 -6.53 -0.64 8.08
C ARG A 13 -6.33 0.33 6.92
N GLU A 14 -5.07 0.68 6.68
CA GLU A 14 -4.64 1.55 5.59
C GLU A 14 -3.87 0.73 4.57
N SER A 15 -3.92 1.15 3.31
CA SER A 15 -3.19 0.49 2.24
C SER A 15 -2.61 1.48 1.25
N ALA A 16 -1.40 1.19 0.80
CA ALA A 16 -0.73 1.93 -0.26
C ALA A 16 -0.63 1.11 -1.54
N ILE A 17 -0.99 1.71 -2.67
CA ILE A 17 -0.94 1.08 -4.00
C ILE A 17 0.43 1.32 -4.63
N PHE A 18 1.01 0.28 -5.22
CA PHE A 18 2.29 0.32 -5.90
C PHE A 18 2.20 -0.34 -7.27
N TYR A 19 2.65 0.37 -8.30
CA TYR A 19 2.68 -0.11 -9.68
C TYR A 19 4.03 -0.73 -10.00
N PRO A 20 4.11 -1.99 -10.46
CA PRO A 20 5.39 -2.57 -10.87
C PRO A 20 6.06 -1.69 -11.92
N ASN A 21 7.36 -1.43 -11.75
CA ASN A 21 8.19 -0.56 -12.60
C ASN A 21 7.95 0.96 -12.48
N TYR A 22 7.17 1.44 -11.51
CA TYR A 22 7.07 2.88 -11.24
C TYR A 22 8.17 3.33 -10.25
N PRO A 23 9.15 4.15 -10.66
CA PRO A 23 10.24 4.58 -9.79
C PRO A 23 9.76 5.44 -8.60
N GLY A 24 8.64 6.16 -8.75
CA GLY A 24 8.05 6.95 -7.66
C GLY A 24 7.52 6.12 -6.48
N ASN A 25 7.38 4.80 -6.65
CA ASN A 25 6.99 3.91 -5.56
C ASN A 25 7.99 3.91 -4.40
N GLN A 26 9.30 4.04 -4.67
CA GLN A 26 10.31 3.89 -3.62
C GLN A 26 10.11 4.92 -2.49
N ASN A 27 9.80 6.17 -2.86
CA ASN A 27 9.54 7.20 -1.87
C ASN A 27 8.22 6.94 -1.12
N LEU A 28 7.18 6.49 -1.82
CA LEU A 28 5.89 6.18 -1.23
C LEU A 28 5.96 4.98 -0.27
N ILE A 29 6.72 3.94 -0.63
CA ILE A 29 7.02 2.78 0.24
C ILE A 29 7.74 3.27 1.49
N ARG A 30 8.78 4.10 1.33
CA ARG A 30 9.57 4.58 2.46
C ARG A 30 8.73 5.40 3.44
N VAL A 31 7.93 6.34 2.94
CA VAL A 31 7.04 7.16 3.78
C VAL A 31 5.99 6.29 4.47
N TYR A 32 5.40 5.34 3.74
CA TYR A 32 4.44 4.41 4.30
C TYR A 32 5.08 3.56 5.41
N GLU A 33 6.24 2.94 5.18
CA GLU A 33 6.92 2.11 6.18
C GLU A 33 7.36 2.91 7.41
N ILE A 34 7.80 4.16 7.26
CA ILE A 34 8.15 5.03 8.40
C ILE A 34 6.92 5.28 9.28
N ASN A 35 5.75 5.53 8.69
CA ASN A 35 4.51 5.77 9.42
C ASN A 35 3.93 4.49 10.05
N HIS A 36 4.40 3.31 9.64
CA HIS A 36 3.89 2.00 10.07
C HIS A 36 4.98 1.09 10.66
N LYS A 37 6.07 1.69 11.19
CA LYS A 37 7.33 1.02 11.54
C LYS A 37 7.21 -0.11 12.58
N GLU A 38 6.10 -0.17 13.31
CA GLU A 38 5.82 -1.20 14.33
C GLU A 38 4.60 -2.07 14.00
N TYR A 39 4.06 -1.94 12.80
CA TYR A 39 2.82 -2.60 12.41
C TYR A 39 3.08 -3.73 11.43
N THR A 40 2.24 -4.76 11.47
CA THR A 40 2.30 -5.83 10.49
C THR A 40 1.84 -5.30 9.14
N LEU A 41 2.77 -5.27 8.19
CA LEU A 41 2.53 -4.91 6.80
C LEU A 41 2.46 -6.19 5.96
N ILE A 42 1.43 -6.27 5.11
CA ILE A 42 1.25 -7.38 4.17
C ILE A 42 1.19 -6.84 2.75
N THR A 43 1.82 -7.54 1.82
CA THR A 43 1.73 -7.21 0.40
C THR A 43 0.74 -8.17 -0.25
N LEU A 44 -0.32 -7.63 -0.83
CA LEU A 44 -1.42 -8.36 -1.43
C LEU A 44 -1.66 -7.87 -2.87
N ASP A 45 -2.48 -8.59 -3.61
CA ASP A 45 -3.08 -8.04 -4.84
C ASP A 45 -4.18 -7.03 -4.49
N ILE A 46 -4.43 -6.06 -5.37
CA ILE A 46 -5.45 -5.03 -5.13
C ILE A 46 -6.84 -5.64 -4.94
N ASP A 47 -7.14 -6.74 -5.63
CA ASP A 47 -8.44 -7.41 -5.53
C ASP A 47 -8.66 -8.05 -4.15
N GLU A 48 -7.60 -8.33 -3.39
CA GLU A 48 -7.68 -8.87 -2.03
C GLU A 48 -7.93 -7.78 -0.96
N VAL A 49 -7.80 -6.50 -1.33
CA VAL A 49 -7.75 -5.36 -0.37
C VAL A 49 -8.94 -4.42 -0.49
N LYS A 50 -9.63 -4.40 -1.64
CA LYS A 50 -10.66 -3.43 -2.03
C LYS A 50 -11.80 -3.20 -1.02
N ASP A 51 -12.11 -4.16 -0.17
CA ASP A 51 -13.21 -4.05 0.79
C ASP A 51 -12.75 -3.79 2.25
N GLN A 52 -11.46 -3.98 2.55
CA GLN A 52 -10.99 -4.09 3.93
C GLN A 52 -10.10 -2.94 4.42
N ASN A 53 -9.52 -2.15 3.50
CA ASN A 53 -8.58 -1.09 3.86
C ASN A 53 -8.91 0.23 3.16
N LYS A 54 -8.64 1.33 3.85
CA LYS A 54 -8.72 2.69 3.30
C LYS A 54 -7.42 3.03 2.57
N ASN A 55 -7.50 3.83 1.50
CA ASN A 55 -6.32 4.35 0.84
C ASN A 55 -5.51 5.23 1.80
N PHE A 56 -4.19 5.03 1.83
CA PHE A 56 -3.27 5.88 2.54
C PHE A 56 -3.36 7.32 2.00
N LYS A 57 -3.47 8.30 2.90
CA LYS A 57 -3.67 9.72 2.54
C LYS A 57 -2.62 10.20 1.53
N GLY A 58 -3.09 10.74 0.40
CA GLY A 58 -2.25 11.29 -0.66
C GLY A 58 -2.14 10.45 -1.94
N GLN A 59 -2.88 9.34 -2.04
CA GLN A 59 -3.08 8.63 -3.31
C GLN A 59 -4.47 8.94 -3.87
N GLU A 60 -4.53 9.71 -4.95
CA GLU A 60 -5.71 9.77 -5.83
C GLU A 60 -5.68 8.57 -6.79
N LEU A 61 -6.86 7.99 -7.04
CA LEU A 61 -7.05 6.84 -7.94
C LEU A 61 -6.74 7.19 -9.40
#